data_AF-A0A133UWT6-F1
#
_entry.id   AF-A0A133UWT6-F1
#
_cell.length_a   1.000
_cell.length_b   1.000
_cell.length_c   1.000
_cell.angle_alpha   90.00
_cell.angle_beta   90.00
_cell.angle_gamma   90.00
#
_symmetry.space_group_name_H-M   'P 1'
#
loop_
_entity.id
_entity.type
_entity.pdbx_description
1 polymer ?
#
loop_
_entity_poly.entity_id
_entity_poly.type
_entity_poly.pdbx_seq_one_letter_code
_entity_poly.pdbx_strand_id
1 'polypeptide(L)' 'MPEIYPTCGLPKEICVCENIAHEQEDIRVFLEGRSYDKVVTVVDGLDDGSRDLEGLASELKKSFGCGGTVKNG' A
#
# COMPACT_ATOMS: atom_id res chain seq x y z
N MET A 1 -3.04 25.63 24.10
CA MET A 1 -4.25 24.84 23.75
C MET A 1 -3.77 23.62 23.01
N PRO A 2 -4.15 22.40 23.43
CA PRO A 2 -3.78 21.19 22.70
C PRO A 2 -4.37 21.25 21.29
N GLU A 3 -3.58 20.88 20.28
CA GLU A 3 -4.06 20.77 18.91
C GLU A 3 -5.05 19.61 18.83
N ILE A 4 -6.28 19.91 18.43
CA ILE A 4 -7.38 18.95 18.32
C ILE A 4 -7.48 18.49 16.86
N TYR A 5 -7.62 17.18 16.65
CA TYR A 5 -7.76 16.61 15.30
C TYR A 5 -9.17 16.90 14.74
N PRO A 6 -9.31 17.46 13.53
CA PRO A 6 -10.60 17.91 13.00
C PRO A 6 -11.57 16.76 12.71
N THR A 7 -11.06 15.56 12.43
CA THR A 7 -11.89 14.39 12.08
C THR A 7 -12.52 13.72 13.29
N CYS A 8 -11.78 13.60 14.40
CA CYS A 8 -12.18 12.80 15.55
C CYS A 8 -12.29 13.59 16.86
N GLY A 9 -11.86 14.86 16.90
CA GLY A 9 -12.05 15.75 18.05
C GLY A 9 -11.17 15.43 19.27
N LEU A 10 -10.29 14.43 19.16
CA LEU A 10 -9.32 14.10 20.21
C LEU A 10 -8.07 15.00 20.11
N PRO A 11 -7.42 15.30 21.26
CA PRO A 11 -6.06 15.84 21.27
C PRO A 11 -5.12 14.97 20.44
N LYS A 12 -4.24 15.59 19.64
CA LYS A 12 -3.28 14.85 18.77
C LYS A 12 -2.48 13.78 19.51
N GLU A 13 -2.17 14.00 20.78
CA GLU A 13 -1.38 13.09 21.62
C GLU A 13 -2.04 11.72 21.89
N ILE A 14 -3.37 11.62 21.76
CA ILE A 14 -4.13 10.37 21.98
C ILE A 14 -4.92 9.94 20.74
N CYS A 15 -4.67 10.60 19.60
CA CYS A 15 -5.37 10.33 18.36
C CYS A 15 -4.85 9.03 17.72
N VAL A 16 -5.74 8.05 17.54
CA VAL A 16 -5.46 6.77 16.85
C VAL A 16 -6.01 6.74 15.42
N CYS A 17 -6.46 7.89 14.91
CA CYS A 17 -7.14 7.99 13.62
C CYS A 17 -6.22 7.59 12.44
N GLU A 18 -4.90 7.69 12.58
CA GLU A 18 -3.89 7.24 11.61
C GLU A 18 -3.71 5.70 11.62
N ASN A 19 -3.69 5.08 12.80
CA ASN A 19 -3.61 3.61 12.93
C ASN A 19 -4.86 2.91 12.37
N ILE A 20 -6.05 3.49 12.58
CA ILE A 20 -7.32 2.93 12.08
C ILE A 20 -7.36 2.95 10.55
N ALA A 21 -6.78 3.97 9.91
CA ALA A 21 -6.69 4.04 8.45
C ALA A 21 -5.82 2.91 7.88
N HIS A 22 -4.68 2.63 8.52
CA HIS A 22 -3.80 1.52 8.14
C HIS A 22 -4.40 0.13 8.42
N GLU A 23 -5.30 0.01 9.41
CA GLU A 23 -5.96 -1.26 9.75
C GLU A 23 -7.04 -1.68 8.73
N GLN A 24 -7.44 -0.77 7.81
CA GLN A 24 -8.46 -1.05 6.78
C GLN A 24 -7.88 -1.58 5.46
N GLU A 25 -6.58 -1.79 5.36
CA GLU A 25 -5.94 -2.24 4.11
C GLU A 25 -5.87 -3.77 4.03
N ASP A 26 -6.70 -4.36 3.17
CA ASP A 26 -6.69 -5.80 2.88
C ASP A 26 -5.72 -6.13 1.74
N ILE A 27 -4.44 -6.31 2.10
CA ILE A 27 -3.36 -6.59 1.14
C ILE A 27 -3.34 -8.08 0.80
N ARG A 28 -3.42 -8.40 -0.50
CA ARG A 28 -3.38 -9.77 -1.02
C ARG A 28 -2.13 -9.98 -1.86
N VAL A 29 -1.36 -11.02 -1.54
CA VAL A 29 -0.19 -11.44 -2.32
C VAL A 29 -0.41 -12.84 -2.84
N PHE A 30 -0.38 -13.00 -4.16
CA PHE A 30 -0.61 -14.30 -4.80
C PHE A 30 0.19 -14.43 -6.09
N LEU A 31 0.23 -15.66 -6.60
CA LEU A 31 0.89 -16.00 -7.85
C LEU A 31 -0.14 -16.07 -8.98
N GLU A 32 0.17 -15.45 -10.10
CA GLU A 32 -0.64 -15.50 -11.31
C GLU A 32 0.18 -16.05 -12.49
N GLY A 33 -0.43 -16.92 -13.28
CA GLY A 33 0.15 -17.41 -14.52
C GLY A 33 0.08 -16.38 -15.64
N ARG A 34 1.20 -16.11 -16.30
CA ARG A 34 1.33 -15.27 -17.49
C ARG A 34 1.77 -16.11 -18.68
N SER A 35 1.77 -15.50 -19.86
CA SER A 35 2.21 -16.12 -21.11
C SER A 35 3.54 -16.85 -20.96
N TYR A 36 3.71 -17.93 -21.71
CA TYR A 36 4.93 -18.76 -21.74
C TYR A 36 5.25 -19.46 -20.41
N ASP A 37 4.24 -19.97 -19.69
CA ASP A 37 4.38 -20.65 -18.40
C ASP A 37 5.16 -19.86 -17.35
N LYS A 38 5.17 -18.53 -17.49
CA LYS A 38 5.82 -17.66 -16.51
C LYS A 38 4.85 -17.37 -15.39
N VAL A 39 5.34 -17.43 -14.15
CA VAL A 39 4.58 -17.02 -12.98
C VAL A 39 5.00 -15.61 -12.59
N VAL A 40 4.03 -14.77 -12.23
CA VAL A 40 4.27 -13.43 -11.68
C VAL A 40 3.67 -13.34 -10.29
N THR A 41 4.29 -12.57 -9.41
CA THR A 41 3.72 -12.21 -8.12
C THR A 41 2.85 -10.98 -8.29
N VAL A 42 1.60 -11.08 -7.85
CA VAL A 42 0.66 -9.96 -7.80
C VAL A 42 0.52 -9.52 -6.35
N VAL A 43 0.66 -8.21 -6.13
CA VAL A 43 0.41 -7.56 -4.86
C VAL A 43 -0.76 -6.61 -5.09
N ASP A 44 -1.86 -6.85 -4.40
CA ASP A 44 -3.14 -6.17 -4.57
C ASP A 44 -3.63 -5.61 -3.22
N GLY A 45 -4.50 -4.61 -3.25
CA GLY A 45 -5.04 -3.96 -2.04
C GLY A 45 -4.14 -2.88 -1.43
N LEU A 46 -3.25 -2.28 -2.23
CA LEU A 46 -2.36 -1.19 -1.81
C LEU A 46 -2.88 0.22 -2.15
N ASP A 47 -4.01 0.34 -2.86
CA ASP A 47 -4.58 1.62 -3.26
C ASP A 47 -5.46 2.23 -2.16
N ASP A 48 -4.87 3.16 -1.41
CA ASP A 48 -5.56 4.05 -0.47
C ASP A 48 -5.67 5.48 -1.03
N GLY A 49 -5.31 5.69 -2.31
CA GLY A 49 -5.26 7.01 -2.96
C GLY A 49 -4.14 7.93 -2.48
N SER A 50 -3.30 7.50 -1.53
CA SER A 50 -2.25 8.31 -0.89
C SER A 50 -0.83 7.77 -1.13
N ARG A 51 -0.70 6.52 -1.56
CA ARG A 51 0.59 5.83 -1.71
C ARG A 51 1.25 6.01 -3.08
N ASP A 52 2.56 6.21 -3.06
CA ASP A 52 3.41 6.15 -4.25
C ASP A 52 3.71 4.69 -4.63
N LEU A 53 2.79 4.08 -5.37
CA LEU A 53 2.91 2.71 -5.85
C LEU A 53 4.05 2.54 -6.87
N GLU A 54 4.39 3.58 -7.62
CA GLU A 54 5.49 3.54 -8.60
C GLU A 54 6.87 3.54 -7.91
N GLY A 55 7.01 4.35 -6.85
CA GLY A 55 8.18 4.32 -5.97
C GLY A 55 8.37 2.96 -5.33
N LEU A 56 7.32 2.41 -4.71
CA LEU A 56 7.34 1.08 -4.10
C LEU A 56 7.69 -0.01 -5.12
N ALA A 57 7.05 0.00 -6.29
CA ALA A 57 7.36 -0.97 -7.34
C ALA A 57 8.81 -0.88 -7.82
N SER A 58 9.38 0.33 -7.89
CA SER A 58 10.79 0.54 -8.25
C SER A 58 11.75 -0.02 -7.21
N GLU A 59 11.46 0.16 -5.91
CA GLU A 59 12.25 -0.42 -4.83
C GLU A 59 12.20 -1.95 -4.83
N LEU A 60 11.01 -2.53 -5.04
CA LEU A 60 10.83 -3.98 -5.14
C LEU A 60 11.60 -4.56 -6.33
N LYS A 61 11.46 -3.97 -7.52
CA LYS A 61 12.21 -4.40 -8.73
C LYS A 61 13.71 -4.36 -8.51
N LYS A 62 14.22 -3.31 -7.84
CA LYS A 62 15.65 -3.16 -7.53
C LYS A 62 16.13 -4.18 -6.49
N SER A 63 15.33 -4.42 -5.45
CA SER A 63 15.65 -5.34 -4.36
C SER A 63 15.70 -6.80 -4.82
N PHE A 64 14.76 -7.20 -5.69
CA PHE A 64 14.65 -8.57 -6.17
C PHE A 64 15.27 -8.81 -7.56
N GLY A 65 15.79 -7.77 -8.22
CA GLY A 65 16.38 -7.87 -9.56
C GLY A 65 15.39 -8.36 -10.62
N CYS A 66 14.11 -8.00 -10.47
CA CYS A 66 13.02 -8.49 -11.29
C CYS A 66 12.40 -7.38 -12.15
N GLY A 67 11.74 -7.77 -13.25
CA GLY A 67 10.84 -6.89 -13.98
C GLY A 67 9.48 -6.79 -13.28
N GLY A 68 8.69 -5.78 -13.61
CA GLY A 68 7.36 -5.59 -13.03
C GLY A 68 6.73 -4.26 -13.46
N THR A 69 5.45 -4.10 -13.20
CA THR A 69 4.67 -2.91 -13.54
C THR A 69 3.57 -2.71 -12.52
N VAL A 70 3.27 -1.46 -12.20
CA VAL A 70 2.03 -1.08 -11.49
C VAL A 70 0.89 -1.13 -12.51
N LYS A 71 -0.28 -1.61 -12.11
CA LYS A 71 -1.49 -1.64 -12.96
C LYS A 71 -2.72 -1.40 -12.10
N ASN A 72 -3.59 -0.52 -12.59
CA ASN A 72 -4.91 -0.23 -12.04
C ASN A 72 -4.92 0.46 -10.66
N GLY A 73 -3.90 1.27 -10.36
CA GLY A 73 -3.72 1.81 -9.01
C GLY A 73 -3.26 0.67 -8.14
#